data_AF-A0A9P6XU64-F1
#
_entry.id   AF-A0A9P6XU64-F1
#
_cell.length_a   1.000
_cell.length_b   1.000
_cell.length_c   1.000
_cell.angle_alpha   90.00
_cell.angle_beta   90.00
_cell.angle_gamma   90.00
#
_symmetry.space_group_name_H-M   'P 1'
#
loop_
_entity.id
_entity.type
_entity.pdbx_description
1 polymer ?
#
loop_
_entity_poly.entity_id
_entity_poly.type
_entity_poly.pdbx_seq_one_letter_code
_entity_poly.pdbx_strand_id
1 'polypeptide(L)'
;MSGIDNHDRNEYITTAEALALFRKLQLEEQNQRDEGLHGAELPLEISEYLDGTPAYELKEEFKRFKRQIAKYKNDNWNRPEQINKELIPELKKWKIDTFQVVSSIYKYSDNTRAQARASTEIYTQLQYLQQIVHFDNDEDREIFEGAIDQAAKLATFGFGQAKFQDNDAKELATKALRVPASLKHLEKTQDEDRVSNAFDQEFIAKLHQERFQQRLLSSNYQQKQAQSRPFGRGGYRGNQRGYTRPFTRPFGGNFHQRGKGRGNHFASSSNTNNPTDTNQQA
;
A
#
# COMPACT_ATOMS: atom_id res chain seq x y z
N MET A 1 -85.74 9.09 -0.70
CA MET A 1 -84.93 9.41 -1.89
C MET A 1 -83.88 10.42 -1.46
N SER A 2 -82.64 10.06 -1.74
CA SER A 2 -81.38 10.58 -1.25
C SER A 2 -81.14 12.07 -1.54
N GLY A 3 -80.80 12.83 -0.49
CA GLY A 3 -80.05 14.07 -0.62
C GLY A 3 -78.59 13.74 -0.94
N ILE A 4 -78.06 14.39 -1.97
CA ILE A 4 -76.63 14.36 -2.32
C ILE A 4 -76.20 15.82 -2.33
N ASP A 5 -75.69 16.30 -1.19
CA ASP A 5 -74.89 17.51 -1.12
C ASP A 5 -73.45 17.13 -1.47
N ASN A 6 -73.11 17.25 -2.75
CA ASN A 6 -71.70 17.32 -3.16
C ASN A 6 -71.21 18.75 -2.94
N HIS A 7 -70.61 18.99 -1.79
CA HIS A 7 -69.74 20.15 -1.59
C HIS A 7 -68.30 19.71 -1.83
N ASP A 8 -67.86 19.82 -3.09
CA ASP A 8 -66.44 19.84 -3.44
C ASP A 8 -65.82 21.08 -2.80
N ARG A 9 -65.23 20.91 -1.61
CA ARG A 9 -64.38 21.92 -0.98
C ARG A 9 -63.03 21.89 -1.70
N ASN A 10 -62.90 22.69 -2.76
CA ASN A 10 -61.59 23.23 -3.13
C ASN A 10 -61.11 24.13 -1.99
N GLU A 11 -60.40 23.56 -1.02
CA GLU A 11 -59.64 24.33 -0.03
C GLU A 11 -58.49 25.02 -0.76
N TYR A 12 -58.70 26.29 -1.12
CA TYR A 12 -57.65 27.14 -1.64
C TYR A 12 -56.62 27.37 -0.53
N ILE A 13 -55.40 26.88 -0.74
CA ILE A 13 -54.25 27.14 0.13
C ILE A 13 -54.15 28.65 0.34
N THR A 14 -54.19 29.06 1.61
CA THR A 14 -54.09 30.48 1.95
C THR A 14 -52.69 30.99 1.61
N THR A 15 -52.56 32.30 1.35
CA THR A 15 -51.25 32.91 1.04
C THR A 15 -50.22 32.68 2.14
N ALA A 16 -50.66 32.55 3.40
CA ALA A 16 -49.81 32.22 4.53
C ALA A 16 -49.29 30.76 4.49
N GLU A 17 -50.14 29.81 4.12
CA GLU A 17 -49.77 28.39 3.97
C GLU A 17 -48.84 28.18 2.76
N ALA A 18 -49.09 28.87 1.65
CA ALA A 18 -48.20 28.85 0.48
C ALA A 18 -46.80 29.42 0.82
N LEU A 19 -46.74 30.49 1.61
CA LEU A 19 -45.46 31.05 2.08
C LEU A 19 -44.76 30.14 3.09
N ALA A 20 -45.50 29.46 3.96
CA ALA A 20 -44.93 28.49 4.89
C ALA A 20 -44.35 27.27 4.15
N LEU A 21 -45.06 26.76 3.14
CA LEU A 21 -44.58 25.71 2.25
C LEU A 21 -43.31 26.13 1.52
N PHE A 22 -43.29 27.35 0.96
CA PHE A 22 -42.12 27.87 0.26
C PHE A 22 -40.89 28.01 1.18
N ARG A 23 -41.07 28.50 2.41
CA ARG A 23 -39.98 28.57 3.40
C ARG A 23 -39.48 27.18 3.79
N LYS A 24 -40.39 26.23 3.99
CA LYS A 24 -40.03 24.84 4.30
C LYS A 24 -39.21 24.24 3.15
N LEU A 25 -39.64 24.45 1.92
CA LEU A 25 -38.98 23.95 0.71
C LEU A 25 -37.60 24.58 0.52
N GLN A 26 -37.43 25.88 0.78
CA GLN A 26 -36.12 26.53 0.78
C GLN A 26 -35.17 26.01 1.87
N LEU A 27 -35.70 25.70 3.05
CA LEU A 27 -34.93 25.19 4.18
C LEU A 27 -34.53 23.72 3.95
N GLU A 28 -35.42 22.94 3.34
CA GLU A 28 -35.16 21.57 2.90
C GLU A 28 -34.14 21.53 1.76
N GLU A 29 -34.22 22.46 0.80
CA GLU A 29 -33.23 22.59 -0.28
C GLU A 29 -31.85 23.05 0.23
N GLN A 30 -31.82 23.90 1.26
CA GLN A 30 -30.57 24.24 1.96
C GLN A 30 -30.02 23.05 2.73
N ASN A 31 -30.84 22.34 3.50
CA ASN A 31 -30.41 21.13 4.20
C ASN A 31 -29.91 20.06 3.23
N GLN A 32 -30.57 19.85 2.09
CA GLN A 32 -30.10 18.92 1.05
C GLN A 32 -28.78 19.38 0.39
N ARG A 33 -28.61 20.69 0.19
CA ARG A 33 -27.34 21.26 -0.32
C ARG A 33 -26.22 21.10 0.70
N ASP A 34 -26.50 21.38 1.96
CA ASP A 34 -25.53 21.29 3.06
C ASP A 34 -25.19 19.82 3.35
N GLU A 35 -26.16 18.89 3.33
CA GLU A 35 -25.92 17.44 3.36
C GLU A 35 -25.12 16.97 2.13
N GLY A 36 -25.38 17.53 0.95
CA GLY A 36 -24.61 17.23 -0.26
C GLY A 36 -23.18 17.79 -0.27
N LEU A 37 -22.94 18.92 0.41
CA LEU A 37 -21.65 19.60 0.48
C LEU A 37 -20.78 19.13 1.66
N HIS A 38 -21.39 18.91 2.82
CA HIS A 38 -20.72 18.60 4.08
C HIS A 38 -20.88 17.13 4.50
N GLY A 39 -21.87 16.41 3.96
CA GLY A 39 -22.22 15.07 4.39
C GLY A 39 -22.88 15.03 5.77
N ALA A 40 -23.41 13.87 6.14
CA ALA A 40 -23.83 13.63 7.51
C ALA A 40 -22.62 13.56 8.45
N GLU A 41 -22.76 14.09 9.67
CA GLU A 41 -21.73 13.99 10.70
C GLU A 41 -21.47 12.52 11.06
N LEU A 42 -20.21 12.20 11.41
CA LEU A 42 -19.87 10.88 11.92
C LEU A 42 -20.63 10.63 13.24
N PRO A 43 -21.24 9.45 13.44
CA PRO A 43 -21.93 9.16 14.69
C PRO A 43 -21.04 9.42 15.91
N LEU A 44 -21.60 10.12 16.91
CA LEU A 44 -20.87 10.59 18.11
C LEU A 44 -20.12 9.47 18.83
N GLU A 45 -20.73 8.29 18.91
CA GLU A 45 -20.12 7.11 19.55
C GLU A 45 -18.81 6.70 18.86
N ILE A 46 -18.74 6.83 17.53
CA ILE A 46 -17.55 6.48 16.76
C ILE A 46 -16.50 7.59 16.91
N SER A 47 -16.90 8.86 16.86
CA SER A 47 -15.95 9.98 17.00
C SER A 47 -15.32 10.02 18.40
N GLU A 48 -16.13 9.93 19.46
CA GLU A 48 -15.65 9.92 20.84
C GLU A 48 -14.70 8.75 21.10
N TYR A 49 -15.00 7.57 20.54
CA TYR A 49 -14.13 6.41 20.65
C TYR A 49 -12.77 6.63 19.97
N LEU A 50 -12.77 7.19 18.76
CA LEU A 50 -11.55 7.45 18.00
C LEU A 50 -10.70 8.54 18.67
N ASP A 51 -11.32 9.57 19.23
CA ASP A 51 -10.63 10.69 19.88
C ASP A 51 -10.13 10.33 21.29
N GLY A 52 -10.88 9.49 22.01
CA GLY A 52 -10.55 9.06 23.37
C GLY A 52 -9.51 7.93 23.45
N THR A 53 -9.31 7.16 22.37
CA THR A 53 -8.47 5.96 22.40
C THR A 53 -7.05 6.24 21.91
N PRO A 54 -5.99 5.97 22.71
CA PRO A 54 -4.61 6.11 22.27
C PRO A 54 -4.27 5.26 21.03
N ALA A 55 -3.43 5.80 20.14
CA ALA A 55 -3.09 5.15 18.86
C ALA A 55 -2.50 3.73 18.99
N TYR A 56 -1.80 3.42 20.08
CA TYR A 56 -1.26 2.07 20.29
C TYR A 56 -2.37 1.05 20.63
N GLU A 57 -3.42 1.48 21.34
CA GLU A 57 -4.58 0.65 21.69
C GLU A 57 -5.42 0.38 20.45
N LEU A 58 -5.76 1.43 19.69
CA LEU A 58 -6.43 1.30 18.38
C LEU A 58 -5.71 0.31 17.47
N LYS A 59 -4.37 0.35 17.44
CA LYS A 59 -3.58 -0.57 16.62
C LYS A 59 -3.69 -2.02 17.08
N GLU A 60 -3.74 -2.28 18.39
CA GLU A 60 -3.96 -3.63 18.92
C GLU A 60 -5.39 -4.11 18.67
N GLU A 61 -6.37 -3.23 18.78
CA GLU A 61 -7.77 -3.54 18.48
C GLU A 61 -7.97 -3.87 17.01
N PHE A 62 -7.39 -3.10 16.09
CA PHE A 62 -7.45 -3.41 14.66
C PHE A 62 -6.82 -4.77 14.35
N LYS A 63 -5.76 -5.17 15.09
CA LYS A 63 -5.18 -6.52 14.94
C LYS A 63 -6.13 -7.60 15.48
N ARG A 64 -6.77 -7.37 16.62
CA ARG A 64 -7.76 -8.29 17.21
C ARG A 64 -8.96 -8.47 16.28
N PHE A 65 -9.53 -7.35 15.83
CA PHE A 65 -10.62 -7.31 14.86
C PHE A 65 -10.29 -8.14 13.61
N LYS A 66 -9.14 -7.87 12.97
CA LYS A 66 -8.70 -8.64 11.78
C LYS A 66 -8.57 -10.15 11.99
N ARG A 67 -8.28 -10.59 13.22
CA ARG A 67 -8.18 -12.02 13.57
C ARG A 67 -9.55 -12.65 13.79
N GLN A 68 -10.54 -11.87 14.23
CA GLN A 68 -11.90 -12.32 14.50
C GLN A 68 -12.72 -12.47 13.21
N ILE A 69 -12.50 -11.60 12.23
CA ILE A 69 -13.23 -11.62 10.94
C ILE A 69 -13.15 -13.00 10.28
N ALA A 70 -14.29 -13.49 9.82
CA ALA A 70 -14.40 -14.77 9.15
C ALA A 70 -13.52 -14.86 7.89
N LYS A 71 -13.00 -16.06 7.61
CA LYS A 71 -12.23 -16.35 6.40
C LYS A 71 -13.15 -16.94 5.35
N TYR A 72 -13.35 -16.21 4.25
CA TYR A 72 -14.10 -16.68 3.10
C TYR A 72 -13.16 -17.31 2.06
N LYS A 73 -13.51 -18.48 1.53
CA LYS A 73 -12.71 -19.12 0.47
C LYS A 73 -13.08 -18.51 -0.88
N ASN A 74 -12.12 -17.82 -1.49
CA ASN A 74 -12.16 -17.42 -2.90
C ASN A 74 -10.72 -17.19 -3.35
N ASP A 75 -10.18 -18.16 -4.09
CA ASP A 75 -8.74 -18.23 -4.39
C ASP A 75 -8.25 -17.07 -5.26
N ASN A 76 -9.15 -16.42 -5.99
CA ASN A 76 -8.81 -15.28 -6.82
C ASN A 76 -8.82 -13.97 -6.03
N TRP A 77 -9.93 -13.66 -5.34
CA TRP A 77 -10.16 -12.33 -4.76
C TRP A 77 -9.64 -12.15 -3.33
N ASN A 78 -9.57 -13.24 -2.57
CA ASN A 78 -9.25 -13.18 -1.14
C ASN A 78 -7.78 -13.53 -0.82
N ARG A 79 -7.00 -13.91 -1.84
CA ARG A 79 -5.60 -14.28 -1.67
C ARG A 79 -4.72 -13.03 -1.67
N PRO A 80 -3.99 -12.75 -0.57
CA PRO A 80 -3.05 -11.64 -0.54
C PRO A 80 -1.86 -11.94 -1.46
N GLU A 81 -1.37 -10.88 -2.11
CA GLU A 81 -0.18 -10.94 -2.95
C GLU A 81 1.03 -10.33 -2.24
N GLN A 82 2.23 -10.77 -2.59
CA GLN A 82 3.48 -10.21 -2.08
C GLN A 82 4.57 -10.25 -3.14
N ILE A 83 5.55 -9.36 -3.02
CA ILE A 83 6.73 -9.41 -3.88
C ILE A 83 7.53 -10.71 -3.65
N ASN A 84 7.97 -11.35 -4.73
CA ASN A 84 8.86 -12.52 -4.66
C ASN A 84 10.13 -12.18 -3.87
N LYS A 85 10.51 -13.05 -2.93
CA LYS A 85 11.70 -12.85 -2.06
C LYS A 85 12.99 -12.64 -2.85
N GLU A 86 13.11 -13.29 -4.00
CA GLU A 86 14.26 -13.24 -4.90
C GLU A 86 14.46 -11.85 -5.55
N LEU A 87 13.38 -11.08 -5.71
CA LEU A 87 13.40 -9.75 -6.32
C LEU A 87 13.66 -8.63 -5.29
N ILE A 88 13.57 -8.93 -3.99
CA ILE A 88 13.76 -7.94 -2.92
C ILE A 88 15.14 -7.26 -3.00
N PRO A 89 16.27 -7.98 -3.13
CA PRO A 89 17.58 -7.35 -3.22
C PRO A 89 17.70 -6.44 -4.44
N GLU A 90 17.04 -6.78 -5.55
CA GLU A 90 17.10 -6.01 -6.79
C GLU A 90 16.26 -4.74 -6.74
N LEU A 91 15.06 -4.82 -6.17
CA LEU A 91 14.24 -3.63 -5.91
C LEU A 91 14.97 -2.65 -4.99
N LYS A 92 15.62 -3.16 -3.93
CA LYS A 92 16.43 -2.34 -3.02
C LYS A 92 17.66 -1.73 -3.70
N LYS A 93 18.25 -2.40 -4.70
CA LYS A 93 19.38 -1.87 -5.50
C LYS A 93 18.97 -0.71 -6.39
N TRP A 94 17.74 -0.69 -6.90
CA TRP A 94 17.25 0.39 -7.76
C TRP A 94 17.01 1.67 -6.95
N LYS A 95 16.12 1.58 -5.94
CA LYS A 95 15.92 2.59 -4.88
C LYS A 95 15.36 1.89 -3.64
N ILE A 96 15.96 2.13 -2.48
CA ILE A 96 15.51 1.56 -1.19
C ILE A 96 14.03 1.88 -0.95
N ASP A 97 13.59 3.10 -1.31
CA ASP A 97 12.23 3.58 -1.13
C ASP A 97 11.20 2.79 -1.97
N THR A 98 11.58 2.27 -3.14
CA THR A 98 10.64 1.57 -4.02
C THR A 98 10.17 0.25 -3.41
N PHE A 99 11.08 -0.49 -2.78
CA PHE A 99 10.70 -1.69 -2.04
C PHE A 99 9.76 -1.34 -0.86
N GLN A 100 10.01 -0.23 -0.17
CA GLN A 100 9.16 0.22 0.94
C GLN A 100 7.76 0.58 0.45
N VAL A 101 7.65 1.34 -0.66
CA VAL A 101 6.38 1.72 -1.28
C VAL A 101 5.61 0.48 -1.72
N VAL A 102 6.22 -0.42 -2.50
CA VAL A 102 5.58 -1.68 -2.94
C VAL A 102 5.11 -2.52 -1.76
N SER A 103 5.94 -2.65 -0.72
CA SER A 103 5.56 -3.38 0.50
C SER A 103 4.42 -2.71 1.26
N SER A 104 4.36 -1.38 1.26
CA SER A 104 3.26 -0.63 1.90
C SER A 104 1.94 -0.82 1.15
N ILE A 105 1.97 -0.85 -0.19
CA ILE A 105 0.77 -1.06 -1.00
C ILE A 105 0.18 -2.46 -0.73
N TYR A 106 1.00 -3.51 -0.69
CA TYR A 106 0.51 -4.86 -0.33
C TYR A 106 -0.04 -4.94 1.11
N LYS A 107 0.50 -4.16 2.05
CA LYS A 107 -0.09 -4.07 3.40
C LYS A 107 -1.43 -3.36 3.37
N TYR A 108 -1.58 -2.30 2.57
CA TYR A 108 -2.84 -1.60 2.42
C TYR A 108 -3.87 -2.48 1.74
N SER A 109 -3.50 -3.23 0.71
CA SER A 109 -4.42 -4.17 0.04
C SER A 109 -4.91 -5.28 0.96
N ASP A 110 -4.06 -5.81 1.84
CA ASP A 110 -4.51 -6.77 2.87
C ASP A 110 -5.47 -6.13 3.89
N ASN A 111 -5.24 -4.88 4.27
CA ASN A 111 -6.19 -4.13 5.12
C ASN A 111 -7.53 -3.93 4.42
N THR A 112 -7.52 -3.56 3.14
CA THR A 112 -8.72 -3.39 2.31
C THR A 112 -9.48 -4.72 2.20
N ARG A 113 -8.80 -5.86 2.01
CA ARG A 113 -9.43 -7.19 2.05
C ARG A 113 -10.04 -7.52 3.40
N ALA A 114 -9.39 -7.12 4.50
CA ALA A 114 -9.96 -7.34 5.83
C ALA A 114 -11.27 -6.56 6.02
N GLN A 115 -11.33 -5.30 5.56
CA GLN A 115 -12.57 -4.51 5.55
C GLN A 115 -13.65 -5.17 4.67
N ALA A 116 -13.29 -5.64 3.48
CA ALA A 116 -14.21 -6.35 2.60
C ALA A 116 -14.77 -7.64 3.23
N ARG A 117 -13.93 -8.41 3.95
CA ARG A 117 -14.36 -9.60 4.69
C ARG A 117 -15.30 -9.24 5.84
N ALA A 118 -15.03 -8.18 6.60
CA ALA A 118 -15.96 -7.70 7.63
C ALA A 118 -17.32 -7.30 7.04
N SER A 119 -17.31 -6.59 5.90
CA SER A 119 -18.54 -6.25 5.17
C SER A 119 -19.29 -7.48 4.67
N THR A 120 -18.57 -8.52 4.25
CA THR A 120 -19.16 -9.81 3.86
C THR A 120 -19.82 -10.49 5.06
N GLU A 121 -19.21 -10.40 6.24
CA GLU A 121 -19.76 -10.95 7.48
C GLU A 121 -21.08 -10.26 7.86
N ILE A 122 -21.10 -8.92 7.83
CA ILE A 122 -22.30 -8.12 8.03
C ILE A 122 -23.38 -8.52 7.01
N TYR A 123 -23.03 -8.61 5.72
CA TYR A 123 -23.96 -9.06 4.68
C TYR A 123 -24.56 -10.44 5.00
N THR A 124 -23.74 -11.42 5.38
CA THR A 124 -24.23 -12.76 5.72
C THR A 124 -25.14 -12.77 6.95
N GLN A 125 -24.84 -11.93 7.96
CA GLN A 125 -25.67 -11.77 9.15
C GLN A 125 -27.02 -11.12 8.80
N LEU A 126 -27.01 -10.06 7.99
CA LEU A 126 -28.24 -9.40 7.54
C LEU A 126 -29.09 -10.32 6.64
N GLN A 127 -28.48 -11.11 5.75
CA GLN A 127 -29.20 -12.12 4.97
C GLN A 127 -29.87 -13.18 5.85
N TYR A 128 -29.20 -13.60 6.92
CA TYR A 128 -29.80 -14.53 7.88
C TYR A 128 -31.00 -13.89 8.59
N LEU A 129 -30.85 -12.65 9.06
CA LEU A 129 -31.92 -11.90 9.71
C LEU A 129 -33.11 -11.65 8.77
N GLN A 130 -32.86 -11.42 7.47
CA GLN A 130 -33.90 -11.25 6.46
C GLN A 130 -34.89 -12.43 6.41
N GLN A 131 -34.44 -13.64 6.74
CA GLN A 131 -35.28 -14.84 6.73
C GLN A 131 -36.21 -14.95 7.94
N ILE A 132 -35.97 -14.16 9.00
CA ILE A 132 -36.61 -14.31 10.32
C ILE A 132 -37.37 -13.05 10.72
N VAL A 133 -36.91 -11.87 10.28
CA VAL A 133 -37.51 -10.59 10.65
C VAL A 133 -38.83 -10.37 9.89
N HIS A 134 -39.84 -9.95 10.63
CA HIS A 134 -41.07 -9.38 10.08
C HIS A 134 -41.03 -7.86 10.26
N PHE A 135 -41.35 -7.13 9.21
CA PHE A 135 -41.42 -5.68 9.21
C PHE A 135 -42.89 -5.25 9.23
N ASP A 136 -43.21 -4.30 10.11
CA ASP A 136 -44.56 -3.73 10.23
C ASP A 136 -44.78 -2.58 9.23
N ASN A 137 -43.69 -1.92 8.80
CA ASN A 137 -43.69 -0.82 7.84
C ASN A 137 -42.82 -1.17 6.62
N ASP A 138 -43.26 -0.75 5.43
CA ASP A 138 -42.51 -0.90 4.18
C ASP A 138 -41.22 -0.05 4.19
N GLU A 139 -41.22 1.11 4.87
CA GLU A 139 -40.02 1.95 4.98
C GLU A 139 -38.88 1.24 5.75
N ASP A 140 -39.20 0.60 6.88
CA ASP A 140 -38.22 -0.16 7.68
C ASP A 140 -37.63 -1.32 6.88
N ARG A 141 -38.49 -1.97 6.09
CA ARG A 141 -38.08 -3.05 5.19
C ARG A 141 -37.14 -2.52 4.10
N GLU A 142 -37.44 -1.37 3.50
CA GLU A 142 -36.60 -0.76 2.46
C GLU A 142 -35.23 -0.36 3.02
N ILE A 143 -35.18 0.23 4.22
CA ILE A 143 -33.91 0.55 4.91
C ILE A 143 -33.08 -0.71 5.14
N PHE A 144 -33.72 -1.79 5.61
CA PHE A 144 -33.04 -3.06 5.87
C PHE A 144 -32.53 -3.74 4.60
N GLU A 145 -33.34 -3.80 3.53
CA GLU A 145 -32.93 -4.30 2.22
C GLU A 145 -31.78 -3.44 1.64
N GLY A 146 -31.87 -2.11 1.80
CA GLY A 146 -30.81 -1.18 1.43
C GLY A 146 -29.50 -1.42 2.17
N ALA A 147 -29.54 -1.75 3.47
CA ALA A 147 -28.36 -2.09 4.26
C ALA A 147 -27.70 -3.40 3.79
N ILE A 148 -28.48 -4.42 3.42
CA ILE A 148 -27.97 -5.66 2.81
C ILE A 148 -27.21 -5.32 1.52
N ASP A 149 -27.85 -4.56 0.64
CA ASP A 149 -27.27 -4.14 -0.64
C ASP A 149 -25.99 -3.32 -0.46
N GLN A 150 -25.97 -2.41 0.51
CA GLN A 150 -24.81 -1.60 0.82
C GLN A 150 -23.65 -2.44 1.35
N ALA A 151 -23.91 -3.41 2.23
CA ALA A 151 -22.91 -4.36 2.73
C ALA A 151 -22.33 -5.22 1.60
N ALA A 152 -23.17 -5.66 0.64
CA ALA A 152 -22.72 -6.40 -0.54
C ALA A 152 -21.86 -5.54 -1.48
N LYS A 153 -22.28 -4.29 -1.75
CA LYS A 153 -21.54 -3.33 -2.57
C LYS A 153 -20.20 -2.97 -1.94
N LEU A 154 -20.15 -2.73 -0.63
CA LEU A 154 -18.93 -2.42 0.09
C LEU A 154 -17.95 -3.60 0.08
N ALA A 155 -18.43 -4.83 0.25
CA ALA A 155 -17.60 -6.03 0.11
C ALA A 155 -17.01 -6.14 -1.31
N THR A 156 -17.84 -5.98 -2.34
CA THR A 156 -17.44 -6.04 -3.75
C THR A 156 -16.41 -4.96 -4.08
N PHE A 157 -16.68 -3.72 -3.65
CA PHE A 157 -15.75 -2.60 -3.80
C PHE A 157 -14.42 -2.88 -3.11
N GLY A 158 -14.43 -3.36 -1.85
CA GLY A 158 -13.22 -3.65 -1.10
C GLY A 158 -12.35 -4.75 -1.73
N PHE A 159 -12.94 -5.87 -2.17
CA PHE A 159 -12.19 -6.92 -2.86
C PHE A 159 -11.64 -6.46 -4.21
N GLY A 160 -12.44 -5.72 -4.99
CA GLY A 160 -12.02 -5.12 -6.26
C GLY A 160 -10.86 -4.16 -6.07
N GLN A 161 -10.98 -3.24 -5.13
CA GLN A 161 -9.98 -2.22 -4.82
C GLN A 161 -8.67 -2.85 -4.33
N ALA A 162 -8.75 -3.88 -3.48
CA ALA A 162 -7.56 -4.60 -3.04
C ALA A 162 -6.81 -5.29 -4.19
N LYS A 163 -7.51 -5.67 -5.27
CA LYS A 163 -6.87 -6.21 -6.48
C LYS A 163 -6.24 -5.13 -7.35
N PHE A 164 -6.88 -3.98 -7.48
CA PHE A 164 -6.25 -2.84 -8.16
C PHE A 164 -4.99 -2.38 -7.43
N GLN A 165 -5.00 -2.32 -6.10
CA GLN A 165 -3.81 -2.01 -5.30
C GLN A 165 -2.68 -3.02 -5.51
N ASP A 166 -2.97 -4.32 -5.56
CA ASP A 166 -1.96 -5.34 -5.87
C ASP A 166 -1.37 -5.15 -7.27
N ASN A 167 -2.20 -4.82 -8.26
CA ASN A 167 -1.74 -4.53 -9.62
C ASN A 167 -0.88 -3.25 -9.68
N ASP A 168 -1.21 -2.21 -8.94
CA ASP A 168 -0.38 -1.00 -8.84
C ASP A 168 0.99 -1.32 -8.25
N ALA A 169 1.02 -2.16 -7.19
CA ALA A 169 2.26 -2.62 -6.58
C ALA A 169 3.11 -3.44 -7.57
N LYS A 170 2.46 -4.32 -8.35
CA LYS A 170 3.10 -5.09 -9.42
C LYS A 170 3.70 -4.17 -10.47
N GLU A 171 2.92 -3.23 -11.01
CA GLU A 171 3.35 -2.32 -12.07
C GLU A 171 4.56 -1.48 -11.64
N LEU A 172 4.54 -0.97 -10.40
CA LEU A 172 5.67 -0.24 -9.82
C LEU A 172 6.91 -1.13 -9.70
N ALA A 173 6.74 -2.40 -9.29
CA ALA A 173 7.83 -3.35 -9.23
C ALA A 173 8.40 -3.69 -10.62
N THR A 174 7.55 -3.91 -11.62
CA THR A 174 7.98 -4.19 -13.02
C THR A 174 8.78 -3.02 -13.60
N LYS A 175 8.31 -1.78 -13.38
CA LYS A 175 9.03 -0.56 -13.78
C LYS A 175 10.41 -0.46 -13.12
N ALA A 176 10.48 -0.72 -11.81
CA ALA A 176 11.74 -0.66 -11.05
C ALA A 176 12.74 -1.75 -11.46
N LEU A 177 12.23 -2.96 -11.75
CA LEU A 177 13.04 -4.11 -12.18
C LEU A 177 13.49 -4.03 -13.64
N ARG A 178 13.00 -3.03 -14.41
CA ARG A 178 13.27 -2.86 -15.85
C ARG A 178 13.05 -4.17 -16.61
N VAL A 179 11.91 -4.81 -16.34
CA VAL A 179 11.56 -6.08 -16.99
C VAL A 179 11.53 -5.86 -18.51
N PRO A 180 12.24 -6.69 -19.31
CA PRO A 180 12.22 -6.60 -20.76
C PRO A 180 10.79 -6.67 -21.31
N ALA A 181 10.50 -5.87 -22.33
CA ALA A 181 9.18 -5.86 -22.96
C ALA A 181 8.77 -7.24 -23.50
N SER A 182 9.75 -8.09 -23.85
CA SER A 182 9.54 -9.48 -24.28
C SER A 182 8.92 -10.36 -23.21
N LEU A 183 9.00 -10.03 -21.92
CA LEU A 183 8.47 -10.87 -20.83
C LEU A 183 7.13 -10.41 -20.28
N LYS A 184 6.60 -9.28 -20.76
CA LYS A 184 5.34 -8.71 -20.26
C LYS A 184 4.13 -9.62 -20.50
N HIS A 185 4.20 -10.50 -21.49
CA HIS A 185 3.11 -11.43 -21.84
C HIS A 185 3.06 -12.70 -20.96
N LEU A 186 4.11 -12.94 -20.16
CA LEU A 186 4.26 -14.11 -19.29
C LEU A 186 3.86 -13.87 -17.83
N GLU A 187 3.33 -12.68 -17.54
CA GLU A 187 2.93 -12.23 -16.21
C GLU A 187 1.63 -12.92 -15.71
N LYS A 188 1.23 -14.04 -16.31
CA LYS A 188 0.03 -14.81 -15.94
C LYS A 188 0.33 -16.29 -15.81
N THR A 189 0.45 -16.78 -14.58
CA THR A 189 0.06 -18.13 -14.11
C THR A 189 0.25 -18.28 -12.60
N GLN A 190 -0.80 -17.97 -11.83
CA GLN A 190 -0.84 -18.17 -10.37
C GLN A 190 -0.44 -19.60 -9.96
N ASP A 191 0.58 -19.72 -9.10
CA ASP A 191 0.90 -20.94 -8.35
C ASP A 191 0.48 -20.83 -6.87
N GLU A 192 0.19 -21.98 -6.25
CA GLU A 192 -0.38 -22.17 -4.91
C GLU A 192 0.62 -21.96 -3.76
N ASP A 193 0.27 -21.07 -2.84
CA ASP A 193 0.90 -20.79 -1.55
C ASP A 193 -0.06 -19.90 -0.73
N ARG A 194 0.01 -19.92 0.60
CA ARG A 194 -0.87 -19.11 1.49
C ARG A 194 -0.85 -17.60 1.19
N VAL A 195 0.19 -17.12 0.51
CA VAL A 195 0.32 -15.78 -0.07
C VAL A 195 0.78 -15.98 -1.51
N SER A 196 0.10 -15.37 -2.48
CA SER A 196 0.53 -15.45 -3.88
C SER A 196 1.75 -14.58 -4.07
N ASN A 197 2.79 -15.12 -4.69
CA ASN A 197 3.85 -14.26 -5.19
C ASN A 197 3.29 -13.37 -6.31
N ALA A 198 3.86 -12.17 -6.44
CA ALA A 198 3.47 -11.20 -7.44
C ALA A 198 3.79 -11.69 -8.86
N PHE A 199 4.91 -12.39 -9.01
CA PHE A 199 5.34 -12.98 -10.26
C PHE A 199 5.47 -14.49 -10.12
N ASP A 200 5.11 -15.21 -11.17
CA ASP A 200 5.11 -16.66 -11.16
C ASP A 200 6.52 -17.21 -11.44
N GLN A 201 6.77 -18.47 -11.07
CA GLN A 201 8.12 -19.01 -11.12
C GLN A 201 8.66 -19.08 -12.57
N GLU A 202 7.79 -19.33 -13.54
CA GLU A 202 8.14 -19.30 -14.96
C GLU A 202 8.58 -17.90 -15.41
N PHE A 203 7.89 -16.85 -14.95
CA PHE A 203 8.26 -15.47 -15.23
C PHE A 203 9.64 -15.15 -14.66
N ILE A 204 9.90 -15.54 -13.40
CA ILE A 204 11.19 -15.33 -12.74
C ILE A 204 12.32 -16.02 -13.50
N ALA A 205 12.12 -17.28 -13.90
CA ALA A 205 13.10 -18.04 -14.66
C ALA A 205 13.44 -17.35 -15.99
N LYS A 206 12.42 -16.89 -16.73
CA LYS A 206 12.61 -16.18 -18.01
C LYS A 206 13.25 -14.81 -17.81
N LEU A 207 12.94 -14.09 -16.74
CA LEU A 207 13.59 -12.82 -16.38
C LEU A 207 15.10 -13.00 -16.18
N HIS A 208 15.50 -14.03 -15.46
CA HIS A 208 16.92 -14.34 -15.26
C HIS A 208 17.61 -14.72 -16.56
N GLN A 209 16.95 -15.55 -17.40
CA GLN A 209 17.48 -15.95 -18.69
C GLN A 209 17.70 -14.76 -19.64
N GLU A 210 16.71 -13.89 -19.79
CA GLU A 210 16.78 -12.69 -20.64
C GLU A 210 17.87 -11.73 -20.17
N ARG A 211 17.97 -11.48 -18.86
CA ARG A 211 19.04 -10.62 -18.33
C ARG A 211 20.43 -11.22 -18.53
N PHE A 212 20.56 -12.55 -18.42
CA PHE A 212 21.80 -13.24 -18.73
C PHE A 212 22.17 -13.07 -20.21
N GLN A 213 21.22 -13.26 -21.13
CA GLN A 213 21.42 -13.04 -22.56
C GLN A 213 21.78 -11.58 -22.87
N GLN A 214 21.08 -10.60 -22.30
CA GLN A 214 21.42 -9.19 -22.44
C GLN A 214 22.83 -8.86 -21.94
N ARG A 215 23.27 -9.50 -20.84
CA ARG A 215 24.63 -9.32 -20.31
C ARG A 215 25.69 -9.90 -21.25
N LEU A 216 25.44 -11.05 -21.86
CA LEU A 216 26.31 -11.63 -22.89
C LEU A 216 26.41 -10.75 -24.14
N LEU A 217 25.27 -10.25 -24.63
CA LEU A 217 25.24 -9.34 -25.78
C LEU A 217 25.97 -8.02 -25.47
N SER A 218 25.74 -7.43 -24.30
CA SER A 218 26.40 -6.19 -23.87
C SER A 218 27.91 -6.35 -23.68
N SER A 219 28.36 -7.49 -23.15
CA SER A 219 29.77 -7.83 -23.02
C SER A 219 30.48 -7.90 -24.37
N ASN A 220 29.83 -8.48 -25.39
CA ASN A 220 30.37 -8.60 -26.74
C ASN A 220 30.51 -7.25 -27.46
N TYR A 221 29.66 -6.26 -27.15
CA TYR A 221 29.80 -4.90 -27.69
C TYR A 221 30.96 -4.12 -27.07
N GLN A 222 31.23 -4.30 -25.76
CA GLN A 222 32.36 -3.65 -25.09
C GLN A 222 33.72 -4.23 -25.52
N GLN A 223 33.81 -5.53 -25.77
CA GLN A 223 35.04 -6.15 -26.30
C GLN A 223 35.37 -5.71 -27.74
N LYS A 224 34.36 -5.46 -28.57
CA LYS A 224 34.57 -4.97 -29.94
C LYS A 224 35.05 -3.51 -30.00
N GLN A 225 34.71 -2.67 -29.03
CA GLN A 225 35.25 -1.29 -28.96
C GLN A 225 36.69 -1.22 -28.43
N ALA A 226 37.14 -2.22 -27.66
CA ALA A 226 38.53 -2.31 -27.19
C ALA A 226 39.52 -2.80 -28.28
N GLN A 227 39.03 -3.40 -29.38
CA GLN A 227 39.87 -3.91 -30.47
C GLN A 227 40.05 -2.93 -31.66
N SER A 228 39.42 -1.75 -31.64
CA SER A 228 39.52 -0.76 -32.71
C SER A 228 40.42 0.44 -32.39
N ARG A 229 41.55 0.22 -31.68
CA ARG A 229 42.68 1.15 -31.70
C ARG A 229 43.81 0.53 -32.52
N PRO A 230 44.10 1.02 -33.74
CA PRO A 230 45.24 0.54 -34.52
C PRO A 230 46.52 1.00 -33.81
N PHE A 231 47.30 0.04 -33.31
CA PHE A 231 48.67 0.28 -32.86
C PHE A 231 49.55 0.64 -34.07
N GLY A 232 49.63 1.94 -34.34
CA GLY A 232 50.62 2.55 -35.23
C GLY A 232 51.95 2.80 -34.51
N ARG A 233 52.94 2.04 -34.94
CA ARG A 233 54.40 2.11 -34.73
C ARG A 233 54.99 3.54 -34.65
N GLY A 234 55.92 3.76 -33.70
CA GLY A 234 57.09 4.63 -33.93
C GLY A 234 57.35 5.73 -32.90
N GLY A 235 58.41 5.59 -32.09
CA GLY A 235 58.92 6.70 -31.30
C GLY A 235 59.92 6.36 -30.20
N TYR A 236 61.07 5.78 -30.55
CA TYR A 236 62.26 5.81 -29.69
C TYR A 236 62.73 7.26 -29.51
N ARG A 237 62.71 7.77 -28.27
CA ARG A 237 63.60 8.83 -27.75
C ARG A 237 63.87 8.44 -26.29
N GLY A 238 65.05 8.05 -25.85
CA GLY A 238 66.37 8.60 -26.17
C GLY A 238 66.79 9.49 -25.00
N ASN A 239 67.54 8.94 -24.06
CA ASN A 239 68.20 9.60 -22.92
C ASN A 239 69.09 10.79 -23.34
N GLN A 240 69.10 11.88 -22.55
CA GLN A 240 70.25 12.78 -22.28
C GLN A 240 69.82 13.79 -21.18
N ARG A 241 70.25 13.66 -19.91
CA ARG A 241 71.43 14.31 -19.25
C ARG A 241 71.61 15.81 -19.58
N GLY A 242 71.46 16.67 -18.56
CA GLY A 242 71.90 18.06 -18.60
C GLY A 242 71.65 18.81 -17.28
N TYR A 243 72.73 19.05 -16.53
CA TYR A 243 72.81 19.80 -15.27
C TYR A 243 72.80 21.32 -15.53
N THR A 244 71.94 22.09 -14.84
CA THR A 244 72.30 23.41 -14.27
C THR A 244 71.27 23.85 -13.20
N ARG A 245 71.74 24.01 -11.95
CA ARG A 245 71.12 24.84 -10.88
C ARG A 245 71.58 26.33 -11.08
N PRO A 246 71.25 27.37 -10.26
CA PRO A 246 70.55 27.42 -8.95
C PRO A 246 69.61 28.65 -8.69
N PHE A 247 69.14 28.78 -7.43
CA PHE A 247 68.49 29.94 -6.75
C PHE A 247 66.99 30.16 -7.06
N THR A 248 66.03 30.22 -6.12
CA THR A 248 65.99 30.56 -4.68
C THR A 248 64.83 29.82 -3.98
N ARG A 249 65.05 29.35 -2.74
CA ARG A 249 64.01 29.02 -1.73
C ARG A 249 63.63 30.31 -0.94
N PRO A 250 62.65 30.35 0.01
CA PRO A 250 61.79 29.30 0.57
C PRO A 250 60.29 29.68 0.76
N PHE A 251 59.43 28.71 1.01
CA PHE A 251 58.44 28.67 2.12
C PHE A 251 57.77 27.28 2.01
N GLY A 252 58.16 26.31 2.85
CA GLY A 252 57.43 25.94 4.07
C GLY A 252 56.19 25.11 3.70
N GLY A 253 56.02 23.83 4.02
CA GLY A 253 56.77 22.88 4.82
C GLY A 253 56.22 21.48 4.59
N ASN A 254 57.03 20.47 4.90
CA ASN A 254 56.74 19.05 4.81
C ASN A 254 55.68 18.60 5.84
N PHE A 255 54.84 17.64 5.47
CA PHE A 255 54.60 16.48 6.33
C PHE A 255 54.44 15.22 5.46
N HIS A 256 55.54 14.47 5.35
CA HIS A 256 55.60 13.16 4.73
C HIS A 256 55.28 12.08 5.77
N GLN A 257 54.58 11.04 5.32
CA GLN A 257 54.79 9.63 5.71
C GLN A 257 54.47 9.29 7.19
N ARG A 258 54.10 8.10 7.62
CA ARG A 258 54.05 6.71 7.11
C ARG A 258 53.39 5.93 8.26
N GLY A 259 52.77 4.78 8.00
CA GLY A 259 52.70 3.75 9.04
C GLY A 259 51.57 2.73 8.92
N LYS A 260 51.90 1.55 8.39
CA LYS A 260 51.11 0.31 8.49
C LYS A 260 51.36 -0.38 9.86
N GLY A 261 50.41 -1.21 10.31
CA GLY A 261 50.63 -2.34 11.24
C GLY A 261 49.40 -2.60 12.12
N ARG A 262 48.60 -3.66 11.87
CA ARG A 262 48.70 -5.04 12.39
C ARG A 262 48.57 -5.15 13.93
N GLY A 263 47.61 -5.95 14.41
CA GLY A 263 47.71 -6.57 15.75
C GLY A 263 46.39 -6.97 16.39
N ASN A 264 46.22 -8.28 16.60
CA ASN A 264 45.09 -8.98 17.22
C ASN A 264 45.14 -9.02 18.76
N HIS A 265 43.99 -9.35 19.36
CA HIS A 265 43.73 -10.02 20.65
C HIS A 265 44.15 -9.34 21.96
N PHE A 266 43.20 -9.17 22.88
CA PHE A 266 43.11 -9.99 24.12
C PHE A 266 41.82 -9.67 24.93
N ALA A 267 41.19 -10.76 25.41
CA ALA A 267 40.45 -11.01 26.66
C ALA A 267 39.43 -9.97 27.20
N SER A 268 38.17 -10.33 27.49
CA SER A 268 37.66 -11.30 28.50
C SER A 268 37.86 -10.86 29.95
N SER A 269 36.78 -10.99 30.72
CA SER A 269 36.61 -10.93 32.19
C SER A 269 35.70 -9.75 32.57
N SER A 270 34.68 -9.84 33.42
CA SER A 270 33.94 -10.92 34.08
C SER A 270 32.97 -10.22 35.06
N ASN A 271 31.79 -10.81 35.28
CA ASN A 271 31.00 -10.85 36.53
C ASN A 271 30.87 -9.61 37.44
N THR A 272 29.62 -9.26 37.77
CA THR A 272 28.95 -9.56 39.07
C THR A 272 27.46 -9.21 38.92
N ASN A 273 26.55 -10.20 38.96
CA ASN A 273 25.77 -10.64 40.12
C ASN A 273 24.96 -9.52 40.84
N ASN A 274 23.66 -9.41 40.51
CA ASN A 274 22.47 -9.76 41.33
C ASN A 274 22.32 -9.18 42.78
N PRO A 275 21.15 -9.33 43.45
CA PRO A 275 20.02 -8.40 43.50
C PRO A 275 19.69 -8.00 44.97
N THR A 276 18.71 -7.10 45.20
CA THR A 276 17.90 -6.96 46.44
C THR A 276 17.21 -5.59 46.41
N ASP A 277 16.07 -5.30 47.01
CA ASP A 277 14.91 -6.02 47.54
C ASP A 277 13.99 -4.90 48.10
N THR A 278 12.70 -5.19 48.23
CA THR A 278 11.72 -4.61 49.20
C THR A 278 11.53 -3.09 49.43
N ASN A 279 10.28 -2.63 49.21
CA ASN A 279 9.36 -2.01 50.21
C ASN A 279 8.09 -1.54 49.47
N GLN A 280 6.94 -2.21 49.53
CA GLN A 280 5.93 -2.26 50.61
C GLN A 280 5.51 -0.91 51.22
N GLN A 281 4.18 -0.69 51.12
CA GLN A 281 3.26 0.09 51.97
C GLN A 281 3.21 1.63 51.79
N ALA A 282 2.15 2.12 51.15
CA ALA A 282 0.92 2.62 51.81
C ALA A 282 -0.24 2.66 50.80
#